data_AF-A0A2U1KEU0-F1
#
_entry.id   AF-A0A2U1KEU0-F1
#
_cell.length_a   1.000
_cell.length_b   1.000
_cell.length_c   1.000
_cell.angle_alpha   90.00
_cell.angle_beta   90.00
_cell.angle_gamma   90.00
#
_symmetry.space_group_name_H-M   'P 1'
#
loop_
_entity.id
_entity.type
_entity.pdbx_description
1 polymer ?
#
loop_
_entity_poly.entity_id
_entity_poly.type
_entity_poly.pdbx_seq_one_letter_code
_entity_poly.pdbx_strand_id
1 'polypeptide(L)'
;MTTTILLLTLLSLHFSTSTTQQTWIKAGYWFTGSSFPIPNIKSGLFTHLICAFAYINASNHELFLFQSDESYISTFASTVKSNNPKVTPLLSIWTENGNMTNLGTLFDEWRVAIDSELKESAHTALYDPSSRVNTDYGINEWVKRGLPANKLVLGLAYHGYGWTLLDHNVNGIGAPAKTGSIIGDGSLSYDAIRKYLRSYNIDPVYNSTYVINYFTFGSSWVGFDDVESIRAKVAYAKEKGLLGYNVWQVPNDHNWDLSKAAGR
;
A
#
# COMPACT_ATOMS: atom_id res chain seq x y z
N MET A 1 -30.07 -37.87 -22.30
CA MET A 1 -29.85 -36.44 -22.60
C MET A 1 -30.33 -35.65 -21.38
N THR A 2 -29.40 -35.31 -20.50
CA THR A 2 -29.64 -34.54 -19.28
C THR A 2 -29.16 -33.11 -19.53
N THR A 3 -30.11 -32.17 -19.57
CA THR A 3 -29.85 -30.76 -19.81
C THR A 3 -29.43 -30.10 -18.50
N THR A 4 -28.14 -29.82 -18.35
CA THR A 4 -27.63 -28.98 -17.26
C THR A 4 -27.88 -27.52 -17.62
N ILE A 5 -28.81 -26.87 -16.92
CA ILE A 5 -29.12 -25.45 -17.10
C ILE A 5 -28.06 -24.63 -16.35
N LEU A 6 -27.20 -23.94 -17.09
CA LEU A 6 -26.22 -22.99 -16.56
C LEU A 6 -26.95 -21.67 -16.23
N LEU A 7 -27.23 -21.42 -14.95
CA LEU A 7 -27.85 -20.17 -14.49
C LEU A 7 -26.78 -19.07 -14.41
N LEU A 8 -26.57 -18.33 -15.50
CA LEU A 8 -25.78 -17.10 -15.53
C LEU A 8 -26.56 -15.99 -14.79
N THR A 9 -26.25 -15.80 -13.51
CA THR A 9 -26.69 -14.60 -12.78
C THR A 9 -25.76 -13.45 -13.16
N LEU A 10 -26.16 -12.67 -14.17
CA LEU A 10 -25.57 -11.35 -14.40
C LEU A 10 -25.92 -10.46 -13.21
N LEU A 11 -24.96 -10.25 -12.33
CA LEU A 11 -25.02 -9.25 -11.28
C LEU A 11 -24.99 -7.87 -11.97
N SER A 12 -26.16 -7.37 -12.34
CA SER A 12 -26.32 -6.00 -12.81
C SER A 12 -26.04 -5.05 -11.65
N LEU A 13 -24.80 -4.57 -11.56
CA LEU A 13 -24.43 -3.46 -10.69
C LEU A 13 -25.21 -2.23 -11.14
N HIS A 14 -26.38 -2.03 -10.54
CA HIS A 14 -27.14 -0.79 -10.66
C HIS A 14 -26.31 0.29 -9.97
N PHE A 15 -25.56 1.07 -10.75
CA PHE A 15 -24.96 2.31 -10.26
C PHE A 15 -26.08 3.30 -9.97
N SER A 16 -26.63 3.20 -8.77
CA SER A 16 -27.49 4.24 -8.21
C SER A 16 -26.61 5.47 -8.00
N THR A 17 -26.88 6.56 -8.71
CA THR A 17 -26.26 7.86 -8.46
C THR A 17 -26.81 8.40 -7.14
N SER A 18 -26.26 7.91 -6.04
CA SER A 18 -26.52 8.46 -4.72
C SER A 18 -25.90 9.86 -4.65
N THR A 19 -26.75 10.89 -4.53
CA THR A 19 -26.40 12.29 -4.24
C THR A 19 -25.84 12.50 -2.82
N THR A 20 -25.41 11.43 -2.15
CA THR A 20 -24.62 11.52 -0.92
C THR A 20 -23.24 12.09 -1.26
N GLN A 21 -22.84 13.16 -0.57
CA GLN A 21 -21.48 13.67 -0.56
C GLN A 21 -20.50 12.49 -0.51
N GLN A 22 -19.71 12.31 -1.57
CA GLN A 22 -18.81 11.18 -1.70
C GLN A 22 -17.83 11.20 -0.52
N THR A 23 -17.98 10.23 0.40
CA THR A 23 -17.12 10.15 1.58
C THR A 23 -15.69 9.87 1.11
N TRP A 24 -14.78 10.78 1.43
CA TRP A 24 -13.38 10.65 1.06
C TRP A 24 -12.78 9.38 1.69
N ILE A 25 -12.18 8.53 0.86
CA ILE A 25 -11.77 7.18 1.23
C ILE A 25 -10.49 7.23 2.07
N LYS A 26 -10.57 6.59 3.24
CA LYS A 26 -9.44 6.22 4.09
C LYS A 26 -9.40 4.70 4.15
N ALA A 27 -8.56 4.08 3.34
CA ALA A 27 -8.44 2.62 3.23
C ALA A 27 -7.13 2.12 3.83
N GLY A 28 -7.12 0.87 4.28
CA GLY A 28 -5.90 0.21 4.74
C GLY A 28 -5.93 -1.29 4.61
N TYR A 29 -4.79 -1.85 4.21
CA TYR A 29 -4.59 -3.29 4.09
C TYR A 29 -4.20 -3.93 5.42
N TRP A 30 -4.70 -5.15 5.61
CA TRP A 30 -4.27 -6.10 6.61
C TRP A 30 -4.18 -7.49 5.95
N PHE A 31 -3.08 -8.21 6.14
CA PHE A 31 -2.97 -9.61 5.71
C PHE A 31 -2.49 -10.52 6.84
N THR A 32 -2.75 -11.81 6.69
CA THR A 32 -2.53 -12.84 7.73
C THR A 32 -1.06 -12.93 8.17
N GLY A 33 -0.12 -12.84 7.24
CA GLY A 33 1.32 -12.84 7.52
C GLY A 33 1.84 -11.62 8.29
N SER A 34 1.02 -10.58 8.52
CA SER A 34 1.43 -9.43 9.34
C SER A 34 1.64 -9.76 10.82
N SER A 35 1.12 -10.90 11.31
CA SER A 35 1.12 -11.29 12.73
C SER A 35 0.44 -10.27 13.67
N PHE A 36 -0.33 -9.32 13.12
CA PHE A 36 -1.02 -8.29 13.90
C PHE A 36 -2.48 -8.69 14.18
N PRO A 37 -2.93 -8.75 15.45
CA PRO A 37 -4.29 -9.19 15.75
C PRO A 37 -5.38 -8.27 15.19
N ILE A 38 -6.35 -8.84 14.47
CA ILE A 38 -7.49 -8.10 13.89
C ILE A 38 -8.25 -7.25 14.95
N PRO A 39 -8.53 -7.77 16.17
CA PRO A 39 -9.22 -6.97 17.19
C PRO A 39 -8.48 -5.69 17.61
N ASN A 40 -7.15 -5.65 17.39
CA ASN A 40 -6.32 -4.49 17.74
C ASN A 40 -6.34 -3.40 16.66
N ILE A 41 -6.97 -3.64 15.50
CA ILE A 41 -7.08 -2.63 14.44
C ILE A 41 -7.97 -1.49 14.93
N LYS A 42 -7.44 -0.26 14.93
CA LYS A 42 -8.23 0.95 15.20
C LYS A 42 -9.08 1.32 13.99
N SER A 43 -10.13 0.53 13.73
CA SER A 43 -11.02 0.69 12.57
C SER A 43 -11.73 2.05 12.49
N GLY A 44 -11.81 2.81 13.59
CA GLY A 44 -12.29 4.20 13.59
C GLY A 44 -11.41 5.19 12.81
N LEU A 45 -10.17 4.82 12.48
CA LEU A 45 -9.28 5.64 11.63
C LEU A 45 -9.53 5.42 10.13
N PHE A 46 -10.36 4.44 9.76
CA PHE A 46 -10.56 4.01 8.39
C PHE A 46 -12.04 4.01 8.01
N THR A 47 -12.30 4.27 6.74
CA THR A 47 -13.62 4.07 6.11
C THR A 47 -13.73 2.68 5.51
N HIS A 48 -12.63 2.14 4.99
CA HIS A 48 -12.54 0.84 4.36
C HIS A 48 -11.35 0.08 4.94
N LEU A 49 -11.52 -1.21 5.20
CA LEU A 49 -10.44 -2.09 5.63
C LEU A 49 -10.40 -3.30 4.71
N ILE A 50 -9.22 -3.59 4.18
CA ILE A 50 -9.04 -4.60 3.14
C ILE A 50 -8.32 -5.79 3.76
N CYS A 51 -8.99 -6.94 3.80
CA CYS A 51 -8.43 -8.21 4.21
C CYS A 51 -7.76 -8.87 3.02
N ALA A 52 -6.49 -9.25 3.15
CA ALA A 52 -5.68 -9.82 2.08
C ALA A 52 -5.08 -11.18 2.51
N PHE A 53 -4.97 -12.20 1.66
CA PHE A 53 -5.52 -12.32 0.30
C PHE A 53 -6.38 -13.59 0.20
N ALA A 54 -7.43 -13.51 -0.61
CA ALA A 54 -7.99 -14.68 -1.27
C ALA A 54 -7.23 -14.93 -2.57
N TYR A 55 -7.28 -16.16 -3.09
CA TYR A 55 -6.51 -16.56 -4.26
C TYR A 55 -7.42 -17.11 -5.36
N ILE A 56 -6.99 -16.99 -6.61
CA ILE A 56 -7.65 -17.65 -7.75
C ILE A 56 -6.89 -18.91 -8.09
N ASN A 57 -7.58 -20.05 -8.11
CA ASN A 57 -7.00 -21.30 -8.55
C ASN A 57 -6.86 -21.28 -10.08
N ALA A 58 -5.63 -21.43 -10.57
CA ALA A 58 -5.33 -21.30 -11.98
C ALA A 58 -5.93 -22.40 -12.87
N SER A 59 -6.31 -23.55 -12.30
CA SER A 59 -6.82 -24.69 -13.06
C SER A 59 -8.34 -24.62 -13.25
N ASN A 60 -9.09 -24.18 -12.23
CA ASN A 60 -10.55 -24.16 -12.27
C ASN A 60 -11.16 -22.75 -12.18
N HIS A 61 -10.34 -21.70 -12.00
CA HIS A 61 -10.74 -20.29 -11.89
C HIS A 61 -11.64 -19.97 -10.68
N GLU A 62 -11.67 -20.86 -9.68
CA GLU A 62 -12.42 -20.64 -8.45
C GLU A 62 -11.58 -19.88 -7.42
N LEU A 63 -12.26 -19.11 -6.57
CA LEU A 63 -11.63 -18.47 -5.42
C LEU A 63 -11.37 -19.50 -4.32
N PHE A 64 -10.18 -19.47 -3.75
CA PHE A 64 -9.82 -20.28 -2.59
C PHE A 64 -9.07 -19.45 -1.54
N LEU A 65 -9.05 -19.97 -0.32
CA LEU A 65 -8.25 -19.44 0.79
C LEU A 65 -7.23 -20.51 1.18
N PHE A 66 -6.06 -20.12 1.64
CA PHE A 66 -5.21 -21.05 2.36
C PHE A 66 -5.85 -21.41 3.70
N GLN A 67 -5.73 -22.67 4.10
CA GLN A 67 -6.29 -23.14 5.38
C GLN A 67 -5.77 -22.33 6.58
N SER A 68 -4.53 -21.84 6.51
CA SER A 68 -3.94 -20.95 7.52
C SER A 68 -4.67 -19.61 7.67
N ASP A 69 -5.36 -19.16 6.61
CA ASP A 69 -5.95 -17.83 6.52
C ASP A 69 -7.47 -17.84 6.77
N GLU A 70 -8.13 -18.98 6.61
CA GLU A 70 -9.60 -19.12 6.70
C GLU A 70 -10.20 -18.53 7.98
N SER A 71 -9.61 -18.87 9.14
CA SER A 71 -10.11 -18.39 10.43
C SER A 71 -10.02 -16.86 10.57
N TYR A 72 -8.98 -16.26 10.03
CA TYR A 72 -8.78 -14.81 10.05
C TYR A 72 -9.73 -14.11 9.08
N ILE A 73 -9.82 -14.60 7.84
CA ILE A 73 -10.65 -13.99 6.79
C ILE A 73 -12.14 -14.10 7.16
N SER A 74 -12.59 -15.24 7.66
CA SER A 74 -13.99 -15.46 8.06
C SER A 74 -14.44 -14.57 9.22
N THR A 75 -13.53 -14.20 10.12
CA THR A 75 -13.83 -13.37 11.29
C THR A 75 -13.48 -11.89 11.10
N PHE A 76 -12.79 -11.53 10.01
CA PHE A 76 -12.30 -10.16 9.79
C PHE A 76 -13.43 -9.14 9.82
N ALA A 77 -14.46 -9.35 9.00
CA ALA A 77 -15.55 -8.40 8.82
C ALA A 77 -16.33 -8.14 10.13
N SER A 78 -16.65 -9.19 10.89
CA SER A 78 -17.35 -9.06 12.16
C SER A 78 -16.48 -8.37 13.21
N THR A 79 -15.18 -8.68 13.24
CA THR A 79 -14.23 -8.11 14.19
C THR A 79 -13.98 -6.61 13.95
N VAL A 80 -13.78 -6.17 12.70
CA VAL A 80 -13.54 -4.74 12.45
C VAL A 80 -14.80 -3.89 12.64
N LYS A 81 -15.98 -4.48 12.37
CA LYS A 81 -17.28 -3.83 12.56
C LYS A 81 -17.70 -3.74 14.03
N SER A 82 -17.27 -4.65 14.90
CA SER A 82 -17.53 -4.52 16.34
C SER A 82 -16.84 -3.28 16.92
N ASN A 83 -15.66 -2.92 16.39
CA ASN A 83 -14.92 -1.72 16.77
C ASN A 83 -15.42 -0.44 16.06
N ASN A 84 -15.88 -0.55 14.81
CA ASN A 84 -16.45 0.57 14.04
C ASN A 84 -17.57 0.06 13.10
N PRO A 85 -18.86 0.16 13.50
CA PRO A 85 -19.96 -0.36 12.68
C PRO A 85 -20.09 0.28 11.29
N LYS A 86 -19.48 1.46 11.08
CA LYS A 86 -19.51 2.19 9.80
C LYS A 86 -18.39 1.79 8.83
N VAL A 87 -17.42 0.98 9.27
CA VAL A 87 -16.32 0.55 8.40
C VAL A 87 -16.82 -0.44 7.35
N THR A 88 -16.34 -0.29 6.12
CA THR A 88 -16.60 -1.23 5.02
C THR A 88 -15.45 -2.22 4.91
N PRO A 89 -15.64 -3.50 5.31
CA PRO A 89 -14.65 -4.53 5.05
C PRO A 89 -14.68 -4.95 3.58
N LEU A 90 -13.52 -5.17 2.99
CA LEU A 90 -13.31 -5.67 1.63
C LEU A 90 -12.37 -6.88 1.67
N LEU A 91 -12.53 -7.80 0.71
CA LEU A 91 -11.61 -8.92 0.51
C LEU A 91 -10.76 -8.65 -0.73
N SER A 92 -9.44 -8.61 -0.57
CA SER A 92 -8.48 -8.52 -1.67
C SER A 92 -8.25 -9.89 -2.25
N ILE A 93 -8.24 -9.98 -3.58
CA ILE A 93 -7.94 -11.21 -4.31
C ILE A 93 -6.56 -11.04 -4.96
N TRP A 94 -5.75 -12.09 -4.90
CA TRP A 94 -4.44 -12.20 -5.52
C TRP A 94 -4.39 -13.40 -6.46
N THR A 95 -3.48 -13.39 -7.41
CA THR A 95 -3.21 -14.54 -8.29
C THR A 95 -1.98 -15.28 -7.77
N GLU A 96 -2.08 -16.59 -7.55
CA GLU A 96 -0.89 -17.38 -7.24
C GLU A 96 0.15 -17.24 -8.37
N ASN A 97 1.45 -17.25 -8.05
CA ASN A 97 2.53 -17.33 -9.03
C ASN A 97 2.44 -18.70 -9.73
N GLY A 98 1.54 -18.80 -10.70
CA GLY A 98 1.17 -20.07 -11.31
C GLY A 98 0.08 -19.89 -12.35
N ASN A 99 0.50 -19.88 -13.61
CA ASN A 99 -0.30 -20.35 -14.76
C ASN A 99 -1.61 -19.65 -15.14
N MET A 100 -1.91 -18.46 -14.65
CA MET A 100 -2.85 -17.58 -15.34
C MET A 100 -2.10 -16.81 -16.44
N THR A 101 -1.75 -17.45 -17.55
CA THR A 101 -0.79 -16.91 -18.55
C THR A 101 -1.16 -15.56 -19.17
N ASN A 102 -2.38 -15.06 -18.99
CA ASN A 102 -2.78 -13.73 -19.46
C ASN A 102 -3.01 -12.71 -18.31
N LEU A 103 -3.63 -13.12 -17.19
CA LEU A 103 -3.84 -12.24 -16.02
C LEU A 103 -2.63 -12.22 -15.10
N GLY A 104 -2.06 -13.39 -14.81
CA GLY A 104 -0.79 -13.55 -14.10
C GLY A 104 0.36 -12.88 -14.85
N THR A 105 0.47 -13.03 -16.17
CA THR A 105 1.49 -12.30 -16.96
C THR A 105 1.26 -10.78 -16.93
N LEU A 106 0.01 -10.29 -17.03
CA LEU A 106 -0.26 -8.85 -16.93
C LEU A 106 0.09 -8.29 -15.54
N PHE A 107 -0.29 -8.98 -14.47
CA PHE A 107 0.00 -8.57 -13.10
C PHE A 107 1.48 -8.77 -12.72
N ASP A 108 2.13 -9.81 -13.24
CA ASP A 108 3.56 -10.05 -13.04
C ASP A 108 4.43 -9.11 -13.89
N GLU A 109 4.05 -8.77 -15.13
CA GLU A 109 4.73 -7.74 -15.92
C GLU A 109 4.57 -6.36 -15.29
N TRP A 110 3.38 -6.03 -14.79
CA TRP A 110 3.17 -4.83 -13.99
C TRP A 110 3.99 -4.84 -12.71
N ARG A 111 4.04 -5.97 -12.01
CA ARG A 111 4.81 -6.11 -10.77
C ARG A 111 6.30 -6.05 -11.05
N VAL A 112 6.80 -6.68 -12.08
CA VAL A 112 8.22 -6.62 -12.48
C VAL A 112 8.58 -5.20 -12.91
N ALA A 113 7.70 -4.48 -13.62
CA ALA A 113 7.89 -3.07 -13.91
C ALA A 113 7.98 -2.24 -12.62
N ILE A 114 7.02 -2.41 -11.70
CA ILE A 114 7.02 -1.77 -10.38
C ILE A 114 8.27 -2.14 -9.57
N ASP A 115 8.63 -3.41 -9.46
CA ASP A 115 9.79 -3.90 -8.70
C ASP A 115 11.12 -3.47 -9.33
N SER A 116 11.15 -3.24 -10.65
CA SER A 116 12.31 -2.67 -11.34
C SER A 116 12.44 -1.16 -11.10
N GLU A 117 11.33 -0.46 -10.93
CA GLU A 117 11.24 0.97 -10.57
C GLU A 117 11.50 1.21 -9.07
N LEU A 118 11.14 0.27 -8.19
CA LEU A 118 11.27 0.37 -6.73
C LEU A 118 12.71 0.22 -6.18
N LYS A 119 13.69 -0.01 -7.05
CA LYS A 119 15.11 -0.11 -6.64
C LYS A 119 15.83 1.24 -6.54
N GLU A 120 15.09 2.33 -6.60
CA GLU A 120 15.60 3.68 -6.36
C GLU A 120 15.41 4.08 -4.89
N SER A 121 16.40 4.77 -4.32
CA SER A 121 16.40 5.23 -2.91
C SER A 121 15.11 5.98 -2.51
N ALA A 122 14.41 6.61 -3.46
CA ALA A 122 13.17 7.33 -3.22
C ALA A 122 11.90 6.55 -3.62
N HIS A 123 11.78 5.28 -3.19
CA HIS A 123 10.71 4.36 -3.60
C HIS A 123 9.26 4.86 -3.45
N THR A 124 9.00 5.89 -2.63
CA THR A 124 7.67 6.51 -2.47
C THR A 124 7.62 7.97 -2.92
N ALA A 125 8.57 8.46 -3.72
CA ALA A 125 8.66 9.86 -4.13
C ALA A 125 7.30 10.43 -4.61
N LEU A 126 6.88 11.56 -4.03
CA LEU A 126 5.73 12.30 -4.56
C LEU A 126 6.12 12.97 -5.88
N TYR A 127 7.30 13.58 -5.89
CA TYR A 127 7.91 14.23 -7.04
C TYR A 127 9.33 13.70 -7.21
N ASP A 128 9.80 13.67 -8.46
CA ASP A 128 11.21 13.48 -8.77
C ASP A 128 11.59 14.41 -9.93
N PRO A 129 12.47 15.41 -9.72
CA PRO A 129 12.88 16.33 -10.78
C PRO A 129 13.76 15.66 -11.85
N SER A 130 14.31 14.48 -11.57
CA SER A 130 15.26 13.76 -12.42
C SER A 130 14.65 12.57 -13.16
N SER A 131 13.44 12.14 -12.80
CA SER A 131 12.80 10.94 -13.32
C SER A 131 11.28 11.10 -13.47
N ARG A 132 10.68 10.21 -14.25
CA ARG A 132 9.21 10.05 -14.37
C ARG A 132 8.66 9.00 -13.42
N VAL A 133 9.53 8.34 -12.65
CA VAL A 133 9.17 7.33 -11.65
C VAL A 133 8.81 8.04 -10.35
N ASN A 134 7.64 8.68 -10.33
CA ASN A 134 7.10 9.32 -9.14
C ASN A 134 5.56 9.38 -9.14
N THR A 135 5.00 9.61 -7.96
CA THR A 135 3.56 9.57 -7.72
C THR A 135 2.79 10.63 -8.53
N ASP A 136 3.26 11.88 -8.60
CA ASP A 136 2.58 12.94 -9.36
C ASP A 136 2.55 12.63 -10.85
N TYR A 137 3.68 12.20 -11.43
CA TYR A 137 3.73 11.79 -12.83
C TYR A 137 2.75 10.64 -13.12
N GLY A 138 2.74 9.59 -12.29
CA GLY A 138 1.84 8.45 -12.46
C GLY A 138 0.36 8.84 -12.41
N ILE A 139 -0.03 9.69 -11.45
CA ILE A 139 -1.41 10.18 -11.33
C ILE A 139 -1.81 11.03 -12.53
N ASN A 140 -0.94 11.95 -12.96
CA ASN A 140 -1.23 12.81 -14.10
C ASN A 140 -1.36 11.98 -15.40
N GLU A 141 -0.58 10.91 -15.57
CA GLU A 141 -0.72 10.00 -16.72
C GLU A 141 -2.04 9.23 -16.71
N TRP A 142 -2.51 8.73 -15.55
CA TRP A 142 -3.83 8.10 -15.45
C TRP A 142 -4.96 9.07 -15.82
N VAL A 143 -4.91 10.28 -15.29
CA VAL A 143 -5.91 11.32 -15.56
C VAL A 143 -5.89 11.74 -17.03
N LYS A 144 -4.70 11.95 -17.60
CA LYS A 144 -4.52 12.28 -19.03
C LYS A 144 -5.05 11.20 -19.97
N ARG A 145 -5.02 9.92 -19.56
CA ARG A 145 -5.59 8.78 -20.29
C ARG A 145 -7.10 8.61 -20.07
N GLY A 146 -7.74 9.51 -19.32
CA GLY A 146 -9.19 9.59 -19.18
C GLY A 146 -9.75 8.98 -17.90
N LEU A 147 -8.92 8.48 -16.96
CA LEU A 147 -9.41 8.01 -15.67
C LEU A 147 -9.74 9.22 -14.77
N PRO A 148 -11.00 9.42 -14.34
CA PRO A 148 -11.35 10.56 -13.51
C PRO A 148 -10.60 10.56 -12.17
N ALA A 149 -10.08 11.71 -11.75
CA ALA A 149 -9.35 11.86 -10.49
C ALA A 149 -10.16 11.38 -9.27
N ASN A 150 -11.47 11.64 -9.25
CA ASN A 150 -12.39 11.19 -8.20
C ASN A 150 -12.71 9.68 -8.21
N LYS A 151 -11.98 8.89 -9.01
CA LYS A 151 -11.94 7.42 -8.97
C LYS A 151 -10.56 6.86 -8.59
N LEU A 152 -9.56 7.72 -8.41
CA LEU A 152 -8.20 7.35 -8.00
C LEU A 152 -8.05 7.43 -6.48
N VAL A 153 -7.41 6.42 -5.89
CA VAL A 153 -7.06 6.38 -4.46
C VAL A 153 -5.54 6.32 -4.37
N LEU A 154 -4.92 7.27 -3.67
CA LEU A 154 -3.48 7.36 -3.54
C LEU A 154 -2.93 6.23 -2.65
N GLY A 155 -1.92 5.49 -3.11
CA GLY A 155 -1.20 4.53 -2.28
C GLY A 155 -0.19 5.21 -1.34
N LEU A 156 -0.17 4.79 -0.08
CA LEU A 156 0.80 5.22 0.93
C LEU A 156 1.52 3.99 1.51
N ALA A 157 2.83 4.07 1.63
CA ALA A 157 3.64 3.00 2.21
C ALA A 157 3.90 3.29 3.69
N TYR A 158 3.54 2.35 4.56
CA TYR A 158 3.94 2.36 5.98
C TYR A 158 5.19 1.52 6.19
N HIS A 159 6.05 1.48 5.19
CA HIS A 159 7.34 0.80 5.24
C HIS A 159 8.37 1.66 4.52
N GLY A 160 9.63 1.30 4.71
CA GLY A 160 10.73 1.83 3.94
C GLY A 160 11.55 0.70 3.34
N TYR A 161 12.56 1.10 2.59
CA TYR A 161 13.57 0.19 2.06
C TYR A 161 14.96 0.64 2.51
N GLY A 162 15.84 -0.33 2.71
CA GLY A 162 17.22 -0.17 3.12
C GLY A 162 18.20 -0.56 2.02
N TRP A 163 19.21 0.29 1.82
CA TRP A 163 20.30 0.10 0.87
C TRP A 163 21.65 0.23 1.56
N THR A 164 22.68 -0.40 0.99
CA THR A 164 24.08 -0.18 1.40
C THR A 164 24.76 0.78 0.45
N LEU A 165 25.11 1.96 0.93
CA LEU A 165 25.90 2.96 0.19
C LEU A 165 27.25 2.38 -0.21
N LEU A 166 27.68 2.67 -1.44
CA LEU A 166 29.03 2.34 -1.91
C LEU A 166 30.07 3.27 -1.27
N ASP A 167 29.70 4.52 -1.01
CA ASP A 167 30.49 5.50 -0.27
C ASP A 167 29.58 6.22 0.73
N HIS A 168 29.88 6.09 2.03
CA HIS A 168 29.10 6.71 3.10
C HIS A 168 29.13 8.24 3.10
N ASN A 169 30.11 8.85 2.41
CA ASN A 169 30.18 10.30 2.24
C ASN A 169 29.22 10.80 1.14
N VAL A 170 28.73 9.91 0.28
CA VAL A 170 27.73 10.20 -0.74
C VAL A 170 26.42 9.57 -0.30
N ASN A 171 25.59 10.32 0.42
CA ASN A 171 24.46 9.79 1.18
C ASN A 171 23.11 10.50 0.92
N GLY A 172 23.06 11.34 -0.12
CA GLY A 172 21.81 11.93 -0.59
C GLY A 172 20.91 10.93 -1.32
N ILE A 173 19.68 11.35 -1.63
CA ILE A 173 18.80 10.61 -2.54
C ILE A 173 19.51 10.44 -3.89
N GLY A 174 19.46 9.23 -4.44
CA GLY A 174 20.14 8.85 -5.69
C GLY A 174 21.61 8.43 -5.50
N ALA A 175 22.11 8.38 -4.26
CA ALA A 175 23.46 7.92 -3.98
C ALA A 175 23.69 6.48 -4.49
N PRO A 176 24.87 6.18 -5.08
CA PRO A 176 25.22 4.84 -5.51
C PRO A 176 25.17 3.85 -4.34
N ALA A 177 24.33 2.83 -4.47
CA ALA A 177 24.12 1.85 -3.42
C ALA A 177 23.86 0.45 -3.99
N LYS A 178 24.13 -0.57 -3.18
CA LYS A 178 23.68 -1.94 -3.43
C LYS A 178 22.31 -2.11 -2.78
N THR A 179 21.35 -2.62 -3.55
CA THR A 179 20.06 -3.07 -3.00
C THR A 179 20.31 -4.19 -2.01
N GLY A 180 19.61 -4.16 -0.88
CA GLY A 180 19.75 -5.14 0.17
C GLY A 180 20.87 -4.78 1.13
N SER A 181 20.49 -4.27 2.31
CA SER A 181 21.09 -4.62 3.60
C SER A 181 20.42 -3.80 4.70
N ILE A 182 19.73 -4.51 5.59
CA ILE A 182 19.58 -4.34 7.05
C ILE A 182 18.87 -5.62 7.53
N ILE A 183 17.83 -6.11 6.81
CA ILE A 183 17.15 -7.41 6.99
C ILE A 183 16.56 -7.85 5.63
N GLY A 184 16.69 -9.13 5.26
CA GLY A 184 15.91 -9.75 4.17
C GLY A 184 15.99 -9.04 2.81
N ASP A 185 14.83 -8.72 2.24
CA ASP A 185 14.67 -8.02 0.95
C ASP A 185 14.95 -6.50 1.02
N GLY A 186 15.35 -6.00 2.19
CA GLY A 186 15.59 -4.58 2.47
C GLY A 186 14.36 -3.84 2.97
N SER A 187 13.17 -4.44 2.99
CA SER A 187 11.97 -3.79 3.50
C SER A 187 11.96 -3.69 5.03
N LEU A 188 11.48 -2.58 5.57
CA LEU A 188 11.36 -2.33 7.00
C LEU A 188 10.01 -1.70 7.32
N SER A 189 9.27 -2.25 8.28
CA SER A 189 8.05 -1.60 8.75
C SER A 189 8.38 -0.23 9.36
N TYR A 190 7.46 0.74 9.26
CA TYR A 190 7.63 2.04 9.91
C TYR A 190 7.84 1.90 11.43
N ASP A 191 7.18 0.94 12.09
CA ASP A 191 7.45 0.59 13.49
C ASP A 191 8.90 0.18 13.75
N ALA A 192 9.49 -0.68 12.90
CA ALA A 192 10.89 -1.06 13.01
C ALA A 192 11.81 0.14 12.79
N ILE A 193 11.53 0.98 11.80
CA ILE A 193 12.26 2.22 11.54
C ILE A 193 12.22 3.14 12.77
N ARG A 194 11.03 3.39 13.34
CA ARG A 194 10.89 4.25 14.53
C ARG A 194 11.60 3.69 15.75
N LYS A 195 11.60 2.36 15.94
CA LYS A 195 12.39 1.70 16.99
C LYS A 195 13.89 1.90 16.76
N TYR A 196 14.36 1.75 15.52
CA TYR A 196 15.77 1.94 15.16
C TYR A 196 16.23 3.38 15.41
N LEU A 197 15.49 4.37 14.90
CA LEU A 197 15.79 5.80 15.10
C LEU A 197 15.93 6.15 16.58
N ARG A 198 15.03 5.62 17.43
CA ARG A 198 15.10 5.81 18.89
C ARG A 198 16.30 5.13 19.52
N SER A 199 16.56 3.86 19.20
CA SER A 199 17.65 3.10 19.81
C SER A 199 19.03 3.71 19.54
N TYR A 200 19.20 4.31 18.37
CA TYR A 200 20.48 4.91 17.95
C TYR A 200 20.50 6.43 18.01
N ASN A 201 19.42 7.06 18.51
CA ASN A 201 19.28 8.52 18.60
C ASN A 201 19.58 9.23 17.26
N ILE A 202 18.95 8.74 16.19
CA ILE A 202 19.08 9.25 14.83
C ILE A 202 17.89 10.14 14.50
N ASP A 203 18.16 11.35 14.03
CA ASP A 203 17.15 12.22 13.45
C ASP A 203 17.07 11.99 11.94
N PRO A 204 15.90 11.58 11.39
CA PRO A 204 15.74 11.41 9.96
C PRO A 204 15.69 12.77 9.24
N VAL A 205 16.14 12.79 8.00
CA VAL A 205 16.09 13.95 7.11
C VAL A 205 14.81 13.90 6.29
N TYR A 206 13.99 14.96 6.39
CA TYR A 206 12.89 15.19 5.45
C TYR A 206 13.41 15.91 4.20
N ASN A 207 13.12 15.36 3.03
CA ASN A 207 13.42 15.99 1.76
C ASN A 207 12.13 16.54 1.13
N SER A 208 12.00 17.86 1.08
CA SER A 208 10.81 18.53 0.51
C SER A 208 10.70 18.44 -1.01
N THR A 209 11.82 18.23 -1.71
CA THR A 209 11.82 18.06 -3.17
C THR A 209 11.16 16.76 -3.57
N TYR A 210 11.45 15.66 -2.86
CA TYR A 210 10.89 14.32 -3.14
C TYR A 210 9.65 14.00 -2.28
N VAL A 211 9.45 14.73 -1.18
CA VAL A 211 8.42 14.51 -0.16
C VAL A 211 8.54 13.10 0.44
N ILE A 212 9.74 12.79 0.93
CA ILE A 212 10.06 11.55 1.65
C ILE A 212 10.98 11.85 2.82
N ASN A 213 11.15 10.87 3.68
CA ASN A 213 12.14 10.87 4.75
C ASN A 213 13.23 9.84 4.46
N TYR A 214 14.43 10.09 4.96
CA TYR A 214 15.48 9.09 4.98
C TYR A 214 16.41 9.26 6.17
N PHE A 215 17.17 8.24 6.50
CA PHE A 215 18.28 8.35 7.44
C PHE A 215 19.45 7.49 7.00
N THR A 216 20.63 7.79 7.54
CA THR A 216 21.84 6.99 7.36
C THR A 216 22.46 6.58 8.67
N PHE A 217 23.01 5.36 8.72
CA PHE A 217 23.79 4.86 9.84
C PHE A 217 24.95 3.99 9.32
N GLY A 218 26.18 4.48 9.49
CA GLY A 218 27.33 3.90 8.77
C GLY A 218 27.10 3.95 7.26
N SER A 219 27.19 2.81 6.59
CA SER A 219 26.89 2.70 5.15
C SER A 219 25.43 2.33 4.86
N SER A 220 24.57 2.18 5.87
CA SER A 220 23.15 1.91 5.66
C SER A 220 22.41 3.21 5.35
N TRP A 221 21.55 3.17 4.34
CA TRP A 221 20.64 4.25 3.96
C TRP A 221 19.22 3.70 3.92
N VAL A 222 18.27 4.34 4.59
CA VAL A 222 16.88 3.89 4.63
C VAL A 222 15.95 5.02 4.22
N GLY A 223 15.15 4.81 3.18
CA GLY A 223 14.14 5.75 2.69
C GLY A 223 12.75 5.28 3.05
N PHE A 224 11.90 6.18 3.52
CA PHE A 224 10.57 5.87 4.06
C PHE A 224 9.67 7.11 4.07
N ASP A 225 8.41 6.93 4.44
CA ASP A 225 7.51 8.03 4.76
C ASP A 225 7.36 8.23 6.27
N ASP A 226 7.54 9.46 6.73
CA ASP A 226 7.23 9.87 8.11
C ASP A 226 5.98 10.77 8.15
N VAL A 227 5.61 11.23 9.34
CA VAL A 227 4.39 11.99 9.60
C VAL A 227 4.23 13.20 8.67
N GLU A 228 5.31 13.96 8.41
CA GLU A 228 5.29 15.13 7.53
C GLU A 228 5.09 14.76 6.06
N SER A 229 5.72 13.70 5.55
CA SER A 229 5.55 13.28 4.15
C SER A 229 4.16 12.69 3.91
N ILE A 230 3.63 11.90 4.88
CA ILE A 230 2.25 11.40 4.84
C ILE A 230 1.24 12.55 4.78
N ARG A 231 1.40 13.59 5.61
CA ARG A 231 0.52 14.76 5.58
C ARG A 231 0.59 15.48 4.24
N ALA A 232 1.79 15.69 3.70
CA ALA A 232 1.97 16.35 2.41
C ALA A 232 1.32 15.55 1.27
N LYS A 233 1.50 14.22 1.24
CA LYS A 233 0.89 13.33 0.23
C LYS A 233 -0.64 13.28 0.32
N VAL A 234 -1.18 13.28 1.54
CA VAL A 234 -2.63 13.38 1.75
C VAL A 234 -3.19 14.74 1.33
N ALA A 235 -2.49 15.84 1.64
CA ALA A 235 -2.87 17.17 1.18
C ALA A 235 -2.87 17.24 -0.35
N TYR A 236 -1.83 16.71 -1.00
CA TYR A 236 -1.75 16.56 -2.45
C TYR A 236 -2.93 15.76 -3.02
N ALA A 237 -3.31 14.62 -2.41
CA ALA A 237 -4.45 13.83 -2.87
C ALA A 237 -5.77 14.61 -2.80
N LYS A 238 -5.97 15.40 -1.74
CA LYS A 238 -7.13 16.29 -1.61
C LYS A 238 -7.11 17.39 -2.68
N GLU A 239 -5.96 18.03 -2.90
CA GLU A 239 -5.77 19.10 -3.89
C GLU A 239 -6.03 18.63 -5.33
N LYS A 240 -5.55 17.44 -5.69
CA LYS A 240 -5.78 16.82 -7.01
C LYS A 240 -7.20 16.26 -7.19
N GLY A 241 -8.08 16.38 -6.18
CA GLY A 241 -9.44 15.86 -6.22
C GLY A 241 -9.51 14.33 -6.30
N LEU A 242 -8.52 13.64 -5.71
CA LEU A 242 -8.53 12.18 -5.64
C LEU A 242 -9.63 11.70 -4.69
N LEU A 243 -10.07 10.45 -4.88
CA LEU A 243 -11.12 9.81 -4.09
C LEU A 243 -10.68 9.54 -2.63
N GLY A 244 -9.39 9.45 -2.36
CA GLY A 244 -8.89 9.11 -1.04
C GLY A 244 -7.45 8.61 -1.04
N TYR A 245 -7.08 7.90 0.03
CA TYR A 245 -5.86 7.11 0.10
C TYR A 245 -6.11 5.68 0.56
N ASN A 246 -5.12 4.84 0.29
CA ASN A 246 -4.98 3.47 0.76
C ASN A 246 -3.58 3.26 1.35
N VAL A 247 -3.46 2.51 2.44
CA VAL A 247 -2.17 2.26 3.10
C VAL A 247 -1.73 0.79 2.97
N TRP A 248 -0.46 0.58 2.62
CA TRP A 248 0.24 -0.71 2.68
C TRP A 248 1.39 -0.67 3.71
N GLN A 249 1.24 -1.29 4.87
CA GLN A 249 0.01 -1.86 5.41
C GLN A 249 -0.22 -1.38 6.84
N VAL A 250 -1.45 -1.50 7.32
CA VAL A 250 -1.87 -0.97 8.62
C VAL A 250 -0.98 -1.46 9.77
N PRO A 251 -0.63 -2.76 9.86
CA PRO A 251 0.25 -3.28 10.91
C PRO A 251 1.65 -2.69 10.99
N ASN A 252 2.14 -2.06 9.92
CA ASN A 252 3.49 -1.51 9.92
C ASN A 252 3.58 -0.14 10.60
N ASP A 253 2.44 0.50 10.89
CA ASP A 253 2.38 1.80 11.55
C ASP A 253 2.93 1.73 12.99
N HIS A 254 3.56 2.80 13.45
CA HIS A 254 4.05 2.93 14.81
C HIS A 254 3.01 3.68 15.63
N ASN A 255 2.35 3.03 16.59
CA ASN A 255 1.37 3.67 17.48
C ASN A 255 0.24 4.45 16.75
N TRP A 256 -0.09 4.05 15.52
CA TRP A 256 -1.09 4.69 14.66
C TRP A 256 -0.70 6.12 14.24
N ASP A 257 0.56 6.49 14.32
CA ASP A 257 1.01 7.87 14.10
C ASP A 257 0.79 8.29 12.64
N LEU A 258 1.13 7.43 11.67
CA LEU A 258 0.88 7.72 10.26
C LEU A 258 -0.61 7.72 9.93
N SER A 259 -1.38 6.77 10.47
CA SER A 259 -2.83 6.67 10.26
C SER A 259 -3.58 7.90 10.81
N LYS A 260 -3.18 8.40 11.99
CA LYS A 260 -3.73 9.65 12.54
C LYS A 260 -3.29 10.86 11.73
N ALA A 261 -2.06 10.88 11.23
CA ALA A 261 -1.54 11.97 10.41
C ALA A 261 -2.30 12.06 9.07
N ALA A 262 -2.54 10.92 8.42
CA ALA A 262 -3.31 10.83 7.18
C ALA A 262 -4.80 11.16 7.36
N GLY A 263 -5.35 10.89 8.56
CA GLY A 263 -6.76 11.11 8.86
C GLY A 263 -7.17 12.58 9.07
N ARG A 264 -6.21 13.50 9.23
CA ARG A 264 -6.44 14.94 9.42
C ARG A 264 -6.55 15.67 8.08
#